data_AF-A0AAF0IMN2-F1
#
_entry.id   AF-A0AAF0IMN2-F1
#
_cell.length_a   1.000
_cell.length_b   1.000
_cell.length_c   1.000
_cell.angle_alpha   90.00
_cell.angle_beta   90.00
_cell.angle_gamma   90.00
#
_symmetry.space_group_name_H-M   'P 1'
#
loop_
_entity.id
_entity.type
_entity.pdbx_description
1 polymer ?
#
loop_
_entity_poly.entity_id
_entity_poly.type
_entity_poly.pdbx_seq_one_letter_code
_entity_poly.pdbx_strand_id
1 'polypeptide(L)'
;MSKRGAAWEEEAAAVAKSARTDSSEATQSVAEQASPPRSEKEPDVSAIDASNTEEKSLVSQVENAHAASAPAVPQPAETTASNDTFLQEKKESNDAQASHEGQGRQAKRKVAIFFGYCGSGYSGLQINPGVKTIEGDIFDAFCRAGAVSEENAVNPNKIQLQRAARTDRGVHAAGNLLTAKLMLEPPVLAEGQTLTEYVNTLLPPHVRIWGMRRVQNAFNARTSCDSRLYEYLLPTYVFLPPKPYSSMWKMLRRLNVGEQSSESNLAPWDDPAVRHIVMLNHPFWQVQGYEKEFAEDMHAKRKWRISADELARVRSVFDMYTGPHNFHNFTVGKEFRDRSSHRVMKQLSVSDPKIINDTEWVSVKFHGQSFMLHQIRKMIGLLVLIGRTNAPLSLISQAFGPARIHVPKAPGLGLLLVEPHFGGYNVKVANNNERIDRMIAQRAGTSKPLPENAEGGKREPVDFVEFQEKMDAFKQTFIYDEIHRTEDATAEFAKWLNYLDVFVGPDFEYLNPEGRIPDCAILRLGEQRRAPGGQPKAEDAAESDSESDVPATNEELEG
;
A
#
# COMPACT_ATOMS: atom_id res chain seq x y z
N MET A 1 8.26 12.51 26.56
CA MET A 1 6.85 12.97 26.38
C MET A 1 6.85 14.38 25.81
N SER A 2 6.07 14.59 24.74
CA SER A 2 5.46 15.85 24.31
C SER A 2 6.33 17.12 24.15
N LYS A 3 7.25 17.16 23.17
CA LYS A 3 7.77 18.44 22.63
C LYS A 3 8.05 18.50 21.12
N ARG A 4 7.78 17.44 20.32
CA ARG A 4 8.05 17.45 18.87
C ARG A 4 6.86 17.13 17.95
N GLY A 5 5.67 16.90 18.50
CA GLY A 5 4.43 17.01 17.72
C GLY A 5 4.18 18.45 17.25
N ALA A 6 4.64 19.44 18.03
CA ALA A 6 4.51 20.86 17.72
C ALA A 6 5.39 21.34 16.56
N ALA A 7 6.57 20.72 16.35
CA ALA A 7 7.47 21.11 15.25
C ALA A 7 6.88 20.79 13.87
N TRP A 8 6.00 19.78 13.81
CA TRP A 8 5.30 19.40 12.58
C TRP A 8 4.06 20.25 12.31
N GLU A 9 3.37 20.69 13.36
CA GLU A 9 2.28 21.66 13.27
C GLU A 9 2.79 23.06 12.87
N GLU A 10 3.99 23.47 13.28
CA GLU A 10 4.59 24.76 12.89
C GLU A 10 4.99 24.83 11.41
N GLU A 11 5.56 23.75 10.85
CA GLU A 11 5.93 23.70 9.43
C GLU A 11 4.70 23.65 8.52
N ALA A 12 3.64 22.94 8.93
CA ALA A 12 2.34 22.94 8.25
C ALA A 12 1.59 24.29 8.39
N ALA A 13 1.70 24.95 9.55
CA ALA A 13 1.11 26.27 9.78
C ALA A 13 1.85 27.40 9.04
N ALA A 14 3.17 27.27 8.81
CA ALA A 14 3.95 28.21 8.02
C ALA A 14 3.53 28.20 6.54
N VAL A 15 3.26 27.01 5.98
CA VAL A 15 2.73 26.83 4.62
C VAL A 15 1.30 27.37 4.51
N ALA A 16 0.45 27.14 5.52
CA ALA A 16 -0.92 27.65 5.55
C ALA A 16 -1.04 29.17 5.77
N LYS A 17 -0.08 29.80 6.47
CA LYS A 17 -0.03 31.26 6.65
C LYS A 17 0.44 31.98 5.38
N SER A 18 1.42 31.42 4.67
CA SER A 18 1.88 31.97 3.38
C SER A 18 0.76 31.97 2.33
N ALA A 19 -0.15 30.98 2.37
CA ALA A 19 -1.29 30.90 1.46
C ALA A 19 -2.46 31.85 1.80
N ARG A 20 -2.49 32.45 3.01
CA ARG A 20 -3.55 33.39 3.43
C ARG A 20 -3.19 34.86 3.22
N THR A 21 -1.91 35.17 3.03
CA THR A 21 -1.44 36.55 2.84
C THR A 21 -1.55 37.07 1.41
N ASP A 22 -1.74 36.19 0.41
CA ASP A 22 -1.87 36.59 -1.00
C ASP A 22 -3.32 36.74 -1.51
N SER A 23 -4.33 36.61 -0.63
CA SER A 23 -5.75 36.64 -1.03
C SER A 23 -6.57 37.77 -0.40
N SER A 24 -5.95 38.83 0.14
CA SER A 24 -6.68 39.93 0.81
C SER A 24 -6.70 41.27 0.09
N GLU A 25 -6.31 41.35 -1.18
CA GLU A 25 -6.51 42.56 -2.01
C GLU A 25 -7.47 42.28 -3.18
N ALA A 26 -8.74 42.06 -2.87
CA ALA A 26 -9.84 42.41 -3.78
C ALA A 26 -11.17 42.40 -3.01
N THR A 27 -12.03 43.35 -3.36
CA THR A 27 -13.46 43.49 -3.00
C THR A 27 -13.81 44.09 -1.64
N GLN A 28 -13.83 45.43 -1.62
CA GLN A 28 -14.77 46.25 -0.85
C GLN A 28 -16.07 46.47 -1.65
N SER A 29 -17.15 46.79 -0.92
CA SER A 29 -18.56 47.01 -1.32
C SER A 29 -19.36 45.71 -1.53
N VAL A 30 -20.49 45.46 -0.89
CA VAL A 30 -21.64 46.31 -0.55
C VAL A 30 -22.23 45.83 0.78
N ALA A 31 -22.60 46.76 1.65
CA ALA A 31 -23.41 46.52 2.84
C ALA A 31 -24.85 47.00 2.60
N GLU A 32 -25.86 46.18 2.91
CA GLU A 32 -27.06 46.62 3.64
C GLU A 32 -28.03 45.47 4.02
N GLN A 33 -28.52 45.56 5.26
CA GLN A 33 -29.81 45.12 5.82
C GLN A 33 -30.15 43.61 5.94
N ALA A 34 -30.04 43.08 7.17
CA ALA A 34 -31.20 42.70 8.02
C ALA A 34 -30.76 41.90 9.27
N SER A 35 -31.25 42.29 10.46
CA SER A 35 -31.15 41.55 11.73
C SER A 35 -32.54 41.01 12.12
N PRO A 36 -32.71 40.22 13.22
CA PRO A 36 -32.85 38.76 13.21
C PRO A 36 -34.21 38.29 13.78
N PRO A 37 -34.40 36.98 14.04
CA PRO A 37 -35.13 36.64 15.26
C PRO A 37 -34.47 35.61 16.17
N ARG A 38 -34.91 35.76 17.42
CA ARG A 38 -34.63 35.15 18.72
C ARG A 38 -34.50 33.62 18.82
N SER A 39 -33.71 33.29 19.83
CA SER A 39 -33.62 32.08 20.67
C SER A 39 -34.93 31.41 21.07
N GLU A 40 -34.92 30.07 21.13
CA GLU A 40 -35.64 29.22 22.10
C GLU A 40 -34.93 27.85 22.17
N LYS A 41 -34.22 27.59 23.28
CA LYS A 41 -34.55 26.63 24.36
C LYS A 41 -34.30 25.15 24.04
N GLU A 42 -33.25 24.62 24.68
CA GLU A 42 -33.05 23.18 24.95
C GLU A 42 -34.19 22.59 25.78
N PRO A 43 -34.37 21.26 25.71
CA PRO A 43 -34.66 20.51 26.92
C PRO A 43 -33.63 19.40 27.18
N ASP A 44 -33.12 19.44 28.41
CA ASP A 44 -32.49 18.35 29.14
C ASP A 44 -33.56 17.33 29.56
N VAL A 45 -33.33 16.04 29.28
CA VAL A 45 -34.00 14.94 30.01
C VAL A 45 -33.03 13.79 30.19
N SER A 46 -32.67 13.59 31.45
CA SER A 46 -31.95 12.46 32.00
C SER A 46 -32.87 11.25 32.23
N ALA A 47 -32.24 10.07 32.21
CA ALA A 47 -32.66 8.77 32.75
C ALA A 47 -33.69 7.93 31.96
N ILE A 48 -33.17 6.92 31.23
CA ILE A 48 -33.63 5.53 31.39
C ILE A 48 -32.40 4.62 31.46
N ASP A 49 -32.47 3.73 32.44
CA ASP A 49 -31.44 2.88 33.03
C ASP A 49 -31.36 1.49 32.37
N ALA A 50 -30.24 0.81 32.65
CA ALA A 50 -30.06 -0.64 32.74
C ALA A 50 -30.56 -1.57 31.61
N SER A 51 -29.63 -1.99 30.74
CA SER A 51 -29.42 -3.41 30.40
C SER A 51 -28.18 -3.55 29.51
N ASN A 52 -27.01 -3.69 30.14
CA ASN A 52 -25.81 -4.12 29.40
C ASN A 52 -24.89 -4.94 30.31
N THR A 53 -25.31 -6.18 30.53
CA THR A 53 -24.47 -7.25 31.04
C THR A 53 -24.96 -8.53 30.38
N GLU A 54 -24.02 -9.34 29.88
CA GLU A 54 -24.22 -10.58 29.11
C GLU A 54 -24.31 -10.45 27.59
N GLU A 55 -23.18 -10.16 26.93
CA GLU A 55 -22.85 -10.82 25.65
C GLU A 55 -21.34 -10.75 25.32
N LYS A 56 -20.50 -11.04 26.33
CA LYS A 56 -19.08 -11.37 26.15
C LYS A 56 -18.87 -12.88 26.32
N SER A 57 -19.48 -13.67 25.44
CA SER A 57 -19.13 -15.09 25.28
C SER A 57 -19.81 -15.66 24.03
N LEU A 58 -19.44 -15.21 22.82
CA LEU A 58 -19.78 -15.88 21.55
C LEU A 58 -19.00 -15.22 20.37
N VAL A 59 -17.68 -15.06 20.51
CA VAL A 59 -16.79 -14.74 19.37
C VAL A 59 -15.54 -15.61 19.48
N SER A 60 -15.74 -16.91 19.47
CA SER A 60 -14.71 -17.91 19.22
C SER A 60 -15.43 -19.18 18.76
N GLN A 61 -15.69 -19.28 17.45
CA GLN A 61 -16.01 -20.50 16.68
C GLN A 61 -16.89 -20.15 15.47
N VAL A 62 -16.39 -19.39 14.48
CA VAL A 62 -16.77 -19.57 13.07
C VAL A 62 -15.63 -19.00 12.23
N GLU A 63 -14.80 -19.87 11.63
CA GLU A 63 -14.04 -19.66 10.38
C GLU A 63 -13.05 -20.82 10.18
N ASN A 64 -13.59 -22.04 10.09
CA ASN A 64 -12.84 -23.17 9.56
C ASN A 64 -13.82 -24.13 8.86
N ALA A 65 -14.26 -23.75 7.67
CA ALA A 65 -14.85 -24.66 6.72
C ALA A 65 -14.77 -24.01 5.35
N HIS A 66 -13.90 -24.51 4.47
CA HIS A 66 -14.11 -24.68 3.03
C HIS A 66 -12.84 -25.30 2.43
N ALA A 67 -12.70 -26.60 2.63
CA ALA A 67 -11.84 -27.46 1.83
C ALA A 67 -12.45 -28.87 1.83
N ALA A 68 -13.10 -29.25 0.74
CA ALA A 68 -13.01 -30.55 0.07
C ALA A 68 -14.30 -30.93 -0.67
N SER A 69 -14.17 -31.28 -1.95
CA SER A 69 -15.07 -32.20 -2.64
C SER A 69 -14.26 -32.99 -3.67
N ALA A 70 -14.15 -34.31 -3.47
CA ALA A 70 -14.04 -35.39 -4.47
C ALA A 70 -13.87 -36.75 -3.73
N PRO A 71 -14.29 -37.89 -4.31
CA PRO A 71 -15.15 -38.85 -3.61
C PRO A 71 -14.49 -40.18 -3.14
N ALA A 72 -15.27 -40.91 -2.33
CA ALA A 72 -14.91 -42.10 -1.56
C ALA A 72 -14.94 -43.43 -2.35
N VAL A 73 -14.13 -44.39 -1.90
CA VAL A 73 -14.18 -45.84 -2.22
C VAL A 73 -13.97 -46.62 -0.89
N PRO A 74 -14.63 -47.78 -0.64
CA PRO A 74 -14.98 -48.23 0.70
C PRO A 74 -13.96 -49.16 1.37
N GLN A 75 -14.00 -49.20 2.71
CA GLN A 75 -13.26 -50.16 3.56
C GLN A 75 -13.95 -51.53 3.63
N PRO A 76 -13.19 -52.57 4.03
CA PRO A 76 -13.77 -53.68 4.79
C PRO A 76 -13.09 -53.92 6.15
N ALA A 77 -13.96 -54.07 7.15
CA ALA A 77 -14.00 -55.05 8.24
C ALA A 77 -12.87 -55.16 9.30
N GLU A 78 -13.33 -55.08 10.55
CA GLU A 78 -12.66 -55.31 11.82
C GLU A 78 -12.18 -56.75 12.02
N THR A 79 -11.03 -56.93 12.69
CA THR A 79 -10.80 -58.06 13.60
C THR A 79 -10.00 -57.60 14.82
N THR A 80 -10.51 -57.97 15.98
CA THR A 80 -10.05 -57.75 17.35
C THR A 80 -8.76 -58.50 17.70
N ALA A 81 -7.77 -57.84 18.34
CA ALA A 81 -6.81 -58.50 19.24
C ALA A 81 -6.07 -57.49 20.15
N SER A 82 -6.40 -57.55 21.44
CA SER A 82 -5.52 -57.54 22.63
C SER A 82 -4.39 -56.51 22.77
N ASN A 83 -4.63 -55.53 23.65
CA ASN A 83 -3.64 -54.72 24.35
C ASN A 83 -2.77 -55.60 25.27
N ASP A 84 -1.49 -55.80 24.97
CA ASP A 84 -0.47 -55.99 26.03
C ASP A 84 1.02 -55.86 25.60
N THR A 85 1.33 -55.32 24.42
CA THR A 85 2.73 -55.24 23.93
C THR A 85 3.26 -53.82 23.70
N PHE A 86 2.51 -52.77 24.09
CA PHE A 86 2.86 -51.37 23.79
C PHE A 86 3.57 -50.60 24.92
N LEU A 87 3.95 -51.28 26.02
CA LEU A 87 4.60 -50.66 27.18
C LEU A 87 6.08 -51.02 27.35
N GLN A 88 6.66 -51.81 26.44
CA GLN A 88 8.10 -52.15 26.48
C GLN A 88 8.95 -51.40 25.44
N GLU A 89 8.39 -50.99 24.30
CA GLU A 89 9.14 -50.21 23.28
C GLU A 89 9.33 -48.72 23.64
N LYS A 90 8.61 -48.20 24.65
CA LYS A 90 8.77 -46.82 25.13
C LYS A 90 9.95 -46.62 26.07
N LYS A 91 10.67 -47.68 26.44
CA LYS A 91 11.80 -47.61 27.38
C LYS A 91 13.17 -47.74 26.70
N GLU A 92 13.24 -48.31 25.50
CA GLU A 92 14.52 -48.48 24.77
C GLU A 92 14.81 -47.39 23.74
N SER A 93 13.85 -46.52 23.40
CA SER A 93 14.12 -45.33 22.58
C SER A 93 14.69 -44.14 23.37
N ASN A 94 14.76 -44.24 24.70
CA ASN A 94 15.26 -43.17 25.58
C ASN A 94 16.78 -43.27 25.88
N ASP A 95 17.43 -44.39 25.55
CA ASP A 95 18.87 -44.59 25.82
C ASP A 95 19.77 -44.36 24.59
N ALA A 96 19.20 -44.05 23.42
CA ALA A 96 19.95 -43.68 22.21
C ALA A 96 20.06 -42.15 21.97
N GLN A 97 19.65 -41.32 22.94
CA GLN A 97 19.77 -39.85 22.90
C GLN A 97 20.76 -39.28 23.92
N ALA A 98 21.68 -40.10 24.41
CA ALA A 98 22.79 -39.69 25.28
C ALA A 98 24.11 -39.58 24.50
N SER A 99 24.17 -38.71 23.49
CA SER A 99 25.47 -38.36 22.86
C SER A 99 25.50 -36.99 22.16
N HIS A 100 24.81 -35.98 22.70
CA HIS A 100 25.09 -34.57 22.39
C HIS A 100 24.88 -33.68 23.62
N GLU A 101 25.65 -33.95 24.68
CA GLU A 101 25.91 -32.95 25.72
C GLU A 101 27.10 -32.08 25.30
N GLY A 102 26.96 -30.75 25.36
CA GLY A 102 28.14 -29.88 25.30
C GLY A 102 27.99 -28.44 24.80
N GLN A 103 26.82 -27.97 24.37
CA GLN A 103 26.61 -26.54 24.10
C GLN A 103 25.30 -26.07 24.74
N GLY A 104 25.41 -25.23 25.78
CA GLY A 104 24.25 -24.66 26.46
C GLY A 104 23.30 -24.01 25.47
N ARG A 105 22.04 -24.45 25.45
CA ARG A 105 21.04 -23.99 24.48
C ARG A 105 20.83 -22.47 24.62
N GLN A 106 21.44 -21.69 23.73
CA GLN A 106 21.35 -20.24 23.76
C GLN A 106 19.90 -19.76 23.70
N ALA A 107 19.57 -18.78 24.53
CA ALA A 107 18.19 -18.44 24.80
C ALA A 107 17.61 -17.54 23.70
N LYS A 108 16.66 -18.07 22.93
CA LYS A 108 15.93 -17.31 21.90
C LYS A 108 15.13 -16.15 22.53
N ARG A 109 15.08 -15.01 21.86
CA ARG A 109 14.34 -13.80 22.27
C ARG A 109 13.42 -13.34 21.15
N LYS A 110 12.20 -12.91 21.51
CA LYS A 110 11.31 -12.28 20.54
C LYS A 110 11.77 -10.85 20.30
N VAL A 111 12.04 -10.53 19.04
CA VAL A 111 12.54 -9.23 18.61
C VAL A 111 11.67 -8.64 17.51
N ALA A 112 11.60 -7.32 17.50
CA ALA A 112 11.20 -6.52 16.36
C ALA A 112 12.45 -6.17 15.55
N ILE A 113 12.40 -6.36 14.24
CA ILE A 113 13.50 -6.18 13.30
C ILE A 113 13.09 -5.06 12.35
N PHE A 114 13.81 -3.95 12.41
CA PHE A 114 13.56 -2.75 11.61
C PHE A 114 14.40 -2.86 10.35
N PHE A 115 13.79 -2.70 9.18
CA PHE A 115 14.50 -2.91 7.92
C PHE A 115 13.91 -2.09 6.77
N GLY A 116 14.70 -1.88 5.73
CA GLY A 116 14.30 -1.25 4.49
C GLY A 116 14.86 -2.02 3.28
N TYR A 117 14.27 -1.81 2.12
CA TYR A 117 14.68 -2.46 0.88
C TYR A 117 14.19 -1.73 -0.38
N CYS A 118 14.93 -1.91 -1.46
CA CYS A 118 14.44 -1.66 -2.80
C CYS A 118 13.76 -2.94 -3.34
N GLY A 119 12.49 -2.82 -3.77
CA GLY A 119 11.68 -3.96 -4.22
C GLY A 119 12.01 -4.49 -5.62
N SER A 120 12.84 -3.77 -6.39
CA SER A 120 13.26 -4.19 -7.73
C SER A 120 13.88 -5.58 -7.72
N GLY A 121 13.38 -6.47 -8.61
CA GLY A 121 13.84 -7.86 -8.69
C GLY A 121 13.23 -8.83 -7.68
N TYR A 122 12.35 -8.37 -6.78
CA TYR A 122 11.66 -9.24 -5.81
C TYR A 122 10.18 -9.41 -6.12
N SER A 123 9.64 -10.60 -5.83
CA SER A 123 8.22 -10.92 -5.96
C SER A 123 7.40 -10.50 -4.72
N GLY A 124 7.78 -9.37 -4.11
CA GLY A 124 7.19 -8.81 -2.90
C GLY A 124 7.92 -9.22 -1.62
N LEU A 125 7.35 -8.82 -0.48
CA LEU A 125 7.95 -9.07 0.83
C LEU A 125 7.85 -10.53 1.25
N GLN A 126 6.63 -11.09 1.19
CA GLN A 126 6.31 -12.35 1.85
C GLN A 126 6.93 -13.54 1.13
N ILE A 127 7.55 -14.47 1.88
CA ILE A 127 8.01 -15.78 1.36
C ILE A 127 6.88 -16.51 0.63
N ASN A 128 7.13 -16.84 -0.63
CA ASN A 128 6.28 -17.66 -1.49
C ASN A 128 7.17 -18.70 -2.21
N PRO A 129 6.69 -19.93 -2.44
CA PRO A 129 7.48 -20.97 -3.11
C PRO A 129 7.95 -20.56 -4.51
N GLY A 130 9.19 -20.93 -4.85
CA GLY A 130 9.73 -20.81 -6.22
C GLY A 130 10.11 -19.39 -6.66
N VAL A 131 9.98 -18.38 -5.81
CA VAL A 131 10.29 -16.98 -6.16
C VAL A 131 11.16 -16.30 -5.11
N LYS A 132 11.98 -15.35 -5.55
CA LYS A 132 12.81 -14.52 -4.66
C LYS A 132 11.95 -13.48 -3.94
N THR A 133 12.07 -13.39 -2.62
CA THR A 133 11.32 -12.46 -1.76
C THR A 133 12.22 -11.83 -0.71
N ILE A 134 11.84 -10.65 -0.21
CA ILE A 134 12.66 -9.91 0.76
C ILE A 134 12.79 -10.67 2.09
N GLU A 135 11.70 -11.26 2.58
CA GLU A 135 11.77 -12.09 3.77
C GLU A 135 12.58 -13.37 3.57
N GLY A 136 12.62 -13.91 2.35
CA GLY A 136 13.45 -15.06 2.02
C GLY A 136 14.92 -14.74 2.25
N ASP A 137 15.40 -13.63 1.68
CA ASP A 137 16.79 -13.17 1.85
C ASP A 137 17.10 -12.82 3.31
N ILE A 138 16.18 -12.14 4.02
CA ILE A 138 16.37 -11.80 5.44
C ILE A 138 16.41 -13.06 6.30
N PHE A 139 15.52 -14.02 6.06
CA PHE A 139 15.46 -15.27 6.82
C PHE A 139 16.69 -16.15 6.57
N ASP A 140 17.13 -16.28 5.32
CA ASP A 140 18.37 -16.96 4.95
C ASP A 140 19.58 -16.33 5.63
N ALA A 141 19.69 -15.00 5.60
CA ALA A 141 20.77 -14.27 6.27
C ALA A 141 20.80 -14.53 7.79
N PHE A 142 19.64 -14.61 8.45
CA PHE A 142 19.57 -15.01 9.87
C PHE A 142 19.96 -16.46 10.12
N CYS A 143 19.62 -17.39 9.21
CA CYS A 143 20.04 -18.79 9.31
C CYS A 143 21.56 -18.91 9.17
N ARG A 144 22.14 -18.26 8.15
CA ARG A 144 23.58 -18.21 7.91
C ARG A 144 24.35 -17.50 9.03
N ALA A 145 23.73 -16.51 9.66
CA ALA A 145 24.28 -15.85 10.84
C ALA A 145 24.19 -16.68 12.14
N GLY A 146 23.68 -17.91 12.07
CA GLY A 146 23.50 -18.77 13.26
C GLY A 146 22.43 -18.26 14.23
N ALA A 147 21.66 -17.22 13.89
CA ALA A 147 20.61 -16.67 14.75
C ALA A 147 19.36 -17.57 14.80
N VAL A 148 19.23 -18.48 13.83
CA VAL A 148 18.20 -19.50 13.73
C VAL A 148 18.88 -20.87 13.72
N SER A 149 18.48 -21.77 14.63
CA SER A 149 18.99 -23.14 14.67
C SER A 149 18.61 -23.92 13.41
N GLU A 150 19.42 -24.88 12.99
CA GLU A 150 19.18 -25.71 11.80
C GLU A 150 17.78 -26.35 11.80
N GLU A 151 17.34 -26.89 12.94
CA GLU A 151 16.00 -27.48 13.12
C GLU A 151 14.85 -26.48 12.87
N ASN A 152 15.11 -25.18 13.06
CA ASN A 152 14.14 -24.10 12.84
C ASN A 152 14.28 -23.46 11.46
N ALA A 153 15.43 -23.61 10.78
CA ALA A 153 15.71 -23.01 9.48
C ALA A 153 14.80 -23.58 8.38
N VAL A 154 14.25 -24.78 8.57
CA VAL A 154 13.33 -25.42 7.60
C VAL A 154 11.97 -24.72 7.47
N ASN A 155 11.55 -23.92 8.46
CA ASN A 155 10.23 -23.31 8.47
C ASN A 155 10.21 -21.99 9.26
N PRO A 156 9.99 -20.84 8.60
CA PRO A 156 9.89 -19.53 9.26
C PRO A 156 8.83 -19.45 10.36
N ASN A 157 7.79 -20.30 10.33
CA ASN A 157 6.78 -20.37 11.39
C ASN A 157 7.36 -20.87 12.72
N LYS A 158 8.41 -21.71 12.70
CA LYS A 158 9.09 -22.19 13.92
C LYS A 158 9.77 -21.06 14.71
N ILE A 159 10.11 -19.94 14.07
CA ILE A 159 10.60 -18.73 14.73
C ILE A 159 9.53 -17.65 14.90
N GLN A 160 8.26 -17.96 14.60
CA GLN A 160 7.15 -17.01 14.64
C GLN A 160 7.41 -15.76 13.80
N LEU A 161 7.93 -15.94 12.57
CA LEU A 161 8.16 -14.83 11.66
C LEU A 161 6.83 -14.15 11.28
N GLN A 162 6.69 -12.87 11.59
CA GLN A 162 5.53 -12.04 11.23
C GLN A 162 5.98 -10.70 10.68
N ARG A 163 5.07 -10.00 9.99
CA ARG A 163 5.33 -8.74 9.29
C ARG A 163 4.26 -7.69 9.58
N ALA A 164 4.65 -6.42 9.63
CA ALA A 164 3.73 -5.30 9.87
C ALA A 164 2.91 -4.90 8.62
N ALA A 165 3.56 -4.90 7.47
CA ALA A 165 2.96 -4.56 6.18
C ALA A 165 3.47 -5.52 5.11
N ARG A 166 2.54 -6.06 4.31
CA ARG A 166 2.87 -6.78 3.07
C ARG A 166 2.99 -5.76 1.95
N THR A 167 3.97 -5.96 1.09
CA THR A 167 4.17 -5.17 -0.13
C THR A 167 4.09 -6.09 -1.35
N ASP A 168 3.49 -5.56 -2.42
CA ASP A 168 3.35 -6.27 -3.69
C ASP A 168 4.71 -6.34 -4.42
N ARG A 169 4.76 -7.15 -5.49
CA ARG A 169 5.93 -7.24 -6.38
C ARG A 169 6.40 -5.85 -6.82
N GLY A 170 7.71 -5.60 -6.70
CA GLY A 170 8.35 -4.35 -7.10
C GLY A 170 8.16 -3.16 -6.16
N VAL A 171 7.31 -3.26 -5.13
CA VAL A 171 7.08 -2.16 -4.18
C VAL A 171 8.24 -2.05 -3.19
N HIS A 172 8.69 -0.83 -2.91
CA HIS A 172 9.84 -0.56 -2.04
C HIS A 172 9.42 -0.33 -0.58
N ALA A 173 10.38 -0.31 0.35
CA ALA A 173 10.14 0.17 1.71
C ALA A 173 11.37 0.85 2.29
N ALA A 174 11.23 2.08 2.79
CA ALA A 174 12.26 2.73 3.62
C ALA A 174 12.33 2.08 5.00
N GLY A 175 11.16 1.81 5.57
CA GLY A 175 10.98 1.21 6.89
C GLY A 175 9.83 0.22 6.87
N ASN A 176 10.11 -1.00 7.28
CA ASN A 176 9.14 -2.03 7.59
C ASN A 176 9.59 -2.77 8.85
N LEU A 177 8.71 -3.58 9.42
CA LEU A 177 8.96 -4.31 10.64
C LEU A 177 8.64 -5.80 10.48
N LEU A 178 9.63 -6.63 10.77
CA LEU A 178 9.43 -8.06 11.03
C LEU A 178 9.48 -8.33 12.53
N THR A 179 8.85 -9.41 12.95
CA THR A 179 9.09 -9.98 14.28
C THR A 179 9.46 -11.43 14.18
N ALA A 180 10.44 -11.87 14.96
CA ALA A 180 10.87 -13.26 15.02
C ALA A 180 11.47 -13.60 16.39
N LYS A 181 11.64 -14.90 16.66
CA LYS A 181 12.41 -15.43 17.79
C LYS A 181 13.81 -15.81 17.33
N LEU A 182 14.81 -15.04 17.74
CA LEU A 182 16.20 -15.19 17.31
C LEU A 182 17.14 -15.41 18.50
N MET A 183 18.27 -16.06 18.25
CA MET A 183 19.45 -16.03 19.12
C MET A 183 20.21 -14.74 18.79
N LEU A 184 20.36 -13.84 19.77
CA LEU A 184 20.91 -12.49 19.51
C LEU A 184 22.43 -12.43 19.57
N GLU A 185 23.05 -13.42 20.21
CA GLU A 185 24.50 -13.55 20.36
C GLU A 185 24.95 -14.94 19.89
N PRO A 186 24.72 -15.30 18.61
CA PRO A 186 25.16 -16.59 18.10
C PRO A 186 26.70 -16.67 18.12
N PRO A 187 27.29 -17.87 18.30
CA PRO A 187 28.75 -18.01 18.51
C PRO A 187 29.62 -17.57 17.32
N VAL A 188 29.02 -17.35 16.15
CA VAL A 188 29.71 -16.90 14.93
C VAL A 188 30.07 -15.41 14.97
N LEU A 189 29.46 -14.61 15.85
CA LEU A 189 29.74 -13.18 15.93
C LEU A 189 31.14 -12.94 16.52
N ALA A 190 31.87 -12.00 15.91
CA ALA A 190 33.12 -11.50 16.50
C ALA A 190 32.83 -10.72 17.79
N GLU A 191 33.83 -10.63 18.68
CA GLU A 191 33.72 -9.85 19.91
C GLU A 191 33.35 -8.39 19.60
N GLY A 192 32.30 -7.88 20.25
CA GLY A 192 31.78 -6.52 20.03
C GLY A 192 30.94 -6.32 18.76
N GLN A 193 30.85 -7.32 17.87
CA GLN A 193 30.02 -7.24 16.66
C GLN A 193 28.56 -7.53 17.00
N THR A 194 27.65 -6.68 16.52
CA THR A 194 26.21 -6.91 16.68
C THR A 194 25.68 -7.87 15.60
N LEU A 195 24.59 -8.60 15.93
CA LEU A 195 23.90 -9.44 14.94
C LEU A 195 23.42 -8.62 13.72
N THR A 196 22.99 -7.38 13.93
CA THR A 196 22.56 -6.47 12.85
C THR A 196 23.69 -6.20 11.87
N GLU A 197 24.89 -5.86 12.36
CA GLU A 197 26.06 -5.61 11.51
C GLU A 197 26.43 -6.85 10.70
N TYR A 198 26.50 -8.00 11.35
CA TYR A 198 26.87 -9.25 10.67
C TYR A 198 25.85 -9.66 9.62
N VAL A 199 24.54 -9.64 9.93
CA VAL A 199 23.49 -9.98 8.98
C VAL A 199 23.49 -9.05 7.76
N ASN A 200 23.77 -7.76 7.94
CA ASN A 200 23.89 -6.81 6.83
C ASN A 200 25.07 -7.13 5.88
N THR A 201 26.12 -7.83 6.34
CA THR A 201 27.19 -8.33 5.45
C THR A 201 26.75 -9.48 4.56
N LEU A 202 25.70 -10.20 4.97
CA LEU A 202 25.13 -11.34 4.24
C LEU A 202 24.00 -10.93 3.28
N LEU A 203 23.48 -9.71 3.44
CA LEU A 203 22.40 -9.14 2.64
C LEU A 203 22.92 -8.29 1.48
N PRO A 204 22.25 -8.30 0.33
CA PRO A 204 22.60 -7.42 -0.78
C PRO A 204 22.41 -5.94 -0.40
N PRO A 205 23.11 -5.00 -1.07
CA PRO A 205 23.19 -3.61 -0.62
C PRO A 205 21.85 -2.88 -0.53
N HIS A 206 20.91 -3.28 -1.36
CA HIS A 206 19.55 -2.74 -1.44
C HIS A 206 18.55 -3.43 -0.49
N VAL A 207 19.02 -4.21 0.48
CA VAL A 207 18.23 -4.73 1.62
C VAL A 207 19.04 -4.48 2.89
N ARG A 208 18.45 -3.78 3.86
CA ARG A 208 19.16 -3.32 5.06
C ARG A 208 18.34 -3.50 6.32
N ILE A 209 18.95 -4.08 7.35
CA ILE A 209 18.43 -4.09 8.72
C ILE A 209 18.97 -2.85 9.43
N TRP A 210 18.07 -2.00 9.93
CA TRP A 210 18.41 -0.79 10.68
C TRP A 210 18.81 -1.10 12.12
N GLY A 211 18.12 -2.05 12.73
CA GLY A 211 18.34 -2.48 14.10
C GLY A 211 17.31 -3.50 14.55
N MET A 212 17.46 -3.96 15.79
CA MET A 212 16.55 -4.91 16.42
C MET A 212 16.27 -4.49 17.86
N ARG A 213 15.01 -4.59 18.28
CA ARG A 213 14.61 -4.34 19.66
C ARG A 213 13.92 -5.56 20.24
N ARG A 214 14.24 -5.91 21.49
CA ARG A 214 13.48 -6.93 22.21
C ARG A 214 12.06 -6.43 22.42
N VAL A 215 11.08 -7.31 22.23
CA VAL A 215 9.65 -7.00 22.43
C VAL A 215 9.02 -7.94 23.44
N GLN A 216 7.78 -7.67 23.82
CA GLN A 216 6.98 -8.60 24.61
C GLN A 216 6.64 -9.85 23.80
N ASN A 217 6.54 -11.02 24.43
CA ASN A 217 6.24 -12.28 23.73
C ASN A 217 4.90 -12.23 22.97
N ALA A 218 3.93 -11.46 23.47
CA ALA A 218 2.62 -11.26 22.85
C ALA A 218 2.62 -10.24 21.70
N PHE A 219 3.70 -9.49 21.47
CA PHE A 219 3.76 -8.52 20.38
C PHE A 219 3.63 -9.21 19.03
N ASN A 220 2.79 -8.65 18.15
CA ASN A 220 2.58 -9.15 16.80
C ASN A 220 2.60 -7.95 15.85
N ALA A 221 3.57 -7.92 14.94
CA ALA A 221 3.80 -6.78 14.06
C ALA A 221 2.55 -6.37 13.25
N ARG A 222 1.70 -7.33 12.88
CA ARG A 222 0.51 -7.06 12.08
C ARG A 222 -0.61 -6.43 12.91
N THR A 223 -0.94 -7.05 14.03
CA THR A 223 -2.10 -6.68 14.85
C THR A 223 -1.80 -5.56 15.84
N SER A 224 -0.52 -5.33 16.16
CA SER A 224 -0.09 -4.20 16.99
C SER A 224 0.19 -2.92 16.19
N CYS A 225 0.15 -2.98 14.85
CA CYS A 225 0.39 -1.81 14.00
C CYS A 225 -0.90 -1.00 13.80
N ASP A 226 -0.86 0.25 14.25
CA ASP A 226 -2.01 1.16 14.30
C ASP A 226 -2.26 1.88 12.97
N SER A 227 -1.19 2.25 12.27
CA SER A 227 -1.24 2.98 10.99
C SER A 227 0.04 2.77 10.19
N ARG A 228 -0.01 3.07 8.89
CA ARG A 228 1.14 3.01 7.99
C ARG A 228 1.26 4.33 7.22
N LEU A 229 2.49 4.77 7.01
CA LEU A 229 2.83 5.88 6.15
C LEU A 229 3.40 5.32 4.84
N TYR A 230 2.75 5.62 3.73
CA TYR A 230 3.24 5.34 2.38
C TYR A 230 3.54 6.63 1.66
N GLU A 231 4.41 6.53 0.66
CA GLU A 231 4.73 7.58 -0.27
C GLU A 231 4.64 7.01 -1.69
N TYR A 232 4.06 7.81 -2.59
CA TYR A 232 3.96 7.49 -4.00
C TYR A 232 4.59 8.61 -4.81
N LEU A 233 5.71 8.32 -5.47
CA LEU A 233 6.34 9.24 -6.42
C LEU A 233 5.72 9.07 -7.80
N LEU A 234 5.34 10.18 -8.43
CA LEU A 234 4.88 10.19 -9.81
C LEU A 234 5.37 11.44 -10.55
N PRO A 235 5.66 11.33 -11.86
CA PRO A 235 5.96 12.48 -12.68
C PRO A 235 4.69 13.29 -12.92
N THR A 236 4.76 14.61 -12.90
CA THR A 236 3.58 15.48 -13.00
C THR A 236 2.89 15.37 -14.36
N TYR A 237 3.62 15.02 -15.42
CA TYR A 237 3.06 14.83 -16.76
C TYR A 237 1.89 13.84 -16.81
N VAL A 238 1.68 12.99 -15.79
CA VAL A 238 0.49 12.13 -15.72
C VAL A 238 -0.82 12.91 -15.66
N PHE A 239 -0.78 14.17 -15.26
CA PHE A 239 -1.92 15.07 -15.24
C PHE A 239 -2.19 15.75 -16.58
N LEU A 240 -1.35 15.51 -17.61
CA LEU A 240 -1.65 15.97 -18.97
C LEU A 240 -2.94 15.31 -19.49
N PRO A 241 -3.82 16.07 -20.15
CA PRO A 241 -5.04 15.52 -20.73
C PRO A 241 -4.73 14.48 -21.81
N PRO A 242 -5.68 13.58 -22.11
CA PRO A 242 -5.52 12.57 -23.15
C PRO A 242 -5.08 13.17 -24.49
N LYS A 243 -4.20 12.46 -25.19
CA LYS A 243 -3.73 12.88 -26.51
C LYS A 243 -4.93 13.03 -27.47
N PRO A 244 -5.00 14.10 -28.29
CA PRO A 244 -6.09 14.27 -29.24
C PRO A 244 -6.31 13.03 -30.10
N TYR A 245 -7.58 12.74 -30.40
CA TYR A 245 -8.04 11.58 -31.18
C TYR A 245 -7.77 10.19 -30.59
N SER A 246 -7.14 10.08 -29.42
CA SER A 246 -7.16 8.83 -28.63
C SER A 246 -8.60 8.42 -28.29
N SER A 247 -8.84 7.15 -28.01
CA SER A 247 -10.16 6.63 -27.64
C SER A 247 -10.77 7.40 -26.45
N MET A 248 -9.97 7.68 -25.42
CA MET A 248 -10.40 8.48 -24.27
C MET A 248 -10.71 9.93 -24.66
N TRP A 249 -9.89 10.56 -25.51
CA TRP A 249 -10.17 11.92 -25.98
C TRP A 249 -11.49 11.98 -26.77
N LYS A 250 -11.74 11.01 -27.67
CA LYS A 250 -13.00 10.92 -28.43
C LYS A 250 -14.20 10.72 -27.51
N MET A 251 -14.07 9.84 -26.52
CA MET A 251 -15.09 9.65 -25.48
C MET A 251 -15.37 10.96 -24.74
N LEU A 252 -14.33 11.68 -24.28
CA LEU A 252 -14.50 12.95 -23.57
C LEU A 252 -15.10 14.04 -24.46
N ARG A 253 -14.71 14.12 -25.74
CA ARG A 253 -15.36 15.00 -26.72
C ARG A 253 -16.84 14.71 -26.79
N ARG A 254 -17.23 13.46 -27.04
CA ARG A 254 -18.64 13.04 -27.12
C ARG A 254 -19.42 13.43 -25.86
N LEU A 255 -18.86 13.22 -24.67
CA LEU A 255 -19.49 13.56 -23.40
C LEU A 255 -19.65 15.08 -23.17
N ASN A 256 -18.77 15.91 -23.74
CA ASN A 256 -18.82 17.36 -23.56
C ASN A 256 -19.62 18.10 -24.64
N VAL A 257 -19.60 17.63 -25.89
CA VAL A 257 -20.24 18.33 -27.03
C VAL A 257 -21.41 17.55 -27.66
N GLY A 258 -21.68 16.33 -27.19
CA GLY A 258 -22.77 15.47 -27.68
C GLY A 258 -22.44 14.67 -28.95
N GLU A 259 -23.18 13.56 -29.14
CA GLU A 259 -23.01 12.62 -30.26
C GLU A 259 -23.33 13.19 -31.64
N GLN A 260 -24.15 14.25 -31.70
CA GLN A 260 -24.58 14.86 -32.96
C GLN A 260 -23.52 15.79 -33.57
N SER A 261 -22.44 16.08 -32.85
CA SER A 261 -21.30 16.81 -33.39
C SER A 261 -20.47 15.88 -34.28
N SER A 262 -20.65 15.96 -35.61
CA SER A 262 -19.84 15.19 -36.56
C SER A 262 -18.35 15.28 -36.19
N GLU A 263 -17.64 14.15 -36.17
CA GLU A 263 -16.18 14.16 -36.02
C GLU A 263 -15.62 15.08 -37.11
N SER A 264 -15.02 16.19 -36.70
CA SER A 264 -14.38 17.10 -37.62
C SER A 264 -12.97 16.56 -37.90
N ASN A 265 -12.52 16.67 -39.16
CA ASN A 265 -11.11 16.43 -39.50
C ASN A 265 -10.22 17.63 -39.11
N LEU A 266 -10.78 18.62 -38.42
CA LEU A 266 -10.05 19.79 -37.95
C LEU A 266 -9.30 19.43 -36.67
N ALA A 267 -8.11 19.99 -36.53
CA ALA A 267 -7.35 19.90 -35.30
C ALA A 267 -8.14 20.51 -34.12
N PRO A 268 -7.91 20.08 -32.86
CA PRO A 268 -8.68 20.58 -31.71
C PRO A 268 -8.65 22.10 -31.51
N TRP A 269 -7.56 22.77 -31.93
CA TRP A 269 -7.41 24.22 -31.86
C TRP A 269 -8.19 24.96 -32.96
N ASP A 270 -8.52 24.28 -34.06
CA ASP A 270 -9.29 24.82 -35.18
C ASP A 270 -10.79 24.44 -35.10
N ASP A 271 -11.16 23.38 -34.38
CA ASP A 271 -12.54 22.93 -34.20
C ASP A 271 -13.32 23.85 -33.24
N PRO A 272 -14.33 24.62 -33.72
CA PRO A 272 -15.11 25.52 -32.89
C PRO A 272 -15.84 24.84 -31.73
N ALA A 273 -16.18 23.55 -31.88
CA ALA A 273 -16.90 22.79 -30.86
C ALA A 273 -16.04 22.50 -29.63
N VAL A 274 -14.73 22.36 -29.78
CA VAL A 274 -13.84 21.94 -28.67
C VAL A 274 -12.74 22.94 -28.33
N ARG A 275 -12.44 23.92 -29.18
CA ARG A 275 -11.33 24.89 -28.96
C ARG A 275 -11.42 25.67 -27.65
N HIS A 276 -12.63 25.83 -27.10
CA HIS A 276 -12.88 26.53 -25.83
C HIS A 276 -12.82 25.62 -24.60
N ILE A 277 -12.76 24.30 -24.80
CA ILE A 277 -12.67 23.30 -23.73
C ILE A 277 -11.21 22.99 -23.51
N VAL A 278 -10.60 23.62 -22.49
CA VAL A 278 -9.14 23.55 -22.22
C VAL A 278 -8.63 22.11 -22.16
N MET A 279 -9.39 21.19 -21.56
CA MET A 279 -9.03 19.78 -21.49
C MET A 279 -8.93 19.10 -22.87
N LEU A 280 -9.79 19.46 -23.84
CA LEU A 280 -9.75 18.90 -25.19
C LEU A 280 -8.80 19.66 -26.13
N ASN A 281 -8.47 20.92 -25.80
CA ASN A 281 -7.59 21.81 -26.56
C ASN A 281 -6.44 22.37 -25.70
N HIS A 282 -5.70 21.48 -25.04
CA HIS A 282 -4.67 21.88 -24.08
C HIS A 282 -3.42 22.47 -24.79
N PRO A 283 -2.80 23.56 -24.29
CA PRO A 283 -1.65 24.21 -24.93
C PRO A 283 -0.48 23.28 -25.23
N PHE A 284 -0.23 22.30 -24.35
CA PHE A 284 0.78 21.26 -24.59
C PHE A 284 0.59 20.56 -25.94
N TRP A 285 -0.64 20.14 -26.26
CA TRP A 285 -0.94 19.42 -27.49
C TRP A 285 -1.01 20.33 -28.73
N GLN A 286 -1.25 21.63 -28.55
CA GLN A 286 -1.14 22.61 -29.64
C GLN A 286 0.32 22.74 -30.12
N VAL A 287 1.27 22.77 -29.17
CA VAL A 287 2.70 22.86 -29.49
C VAL A 287 3.24 21.51 -29.95
N GLN A 288 2.87 20.43 -29.27
CA GLN A 288 3.41 19.10 -29.57
C GLN A 288 2.80 18.51 -30.84
N GLY A 289 1.54 18.81 -31.13
CA GLY A 289 0.76 18.11 -32.15
C GLY A 289 0.23 16.76 -31.66
N TYR A 290 -0.55 16.08 -32.51
CA TYR A 290 -1.14 14.78 -32.21
C TYR A 290 -0.63 13.65 -33.13
N GLU A 291 0.18 13.96 -34.14
CA GLU A 291 0.70 12.97 -35.11
C GLU A 291 2.02 12.32 -34.69
N LYS A 292 2.75 12.94 -33.75
CA LYS A 292 4.07 12.48 -33.32
C LYS A 292 4.04 11.12 -32.64
N GLU A 293 5.16 10.40 -32.71
CA GLU A 293 5.29 9.09 -32.10
C GLU A 293 5.48 9.17 -30.58
N PHE A 294 5.30 8.02 -29.91
CA PHE A 294 5.40 7.92 -28.46
C PHE A 294 6.74 8.45 -27.90
N ALA A 295 7.86 8.17 -28.57
CA ALA A 295 9.18 8.61 -28.12
C ALA A 295 9.33 10.14 -28.13
N GLU A 296 8.85 10.80 -29.19
CA GLU A 296 8.86 12.26 -29.29
C GLU A 296 7.92 12.91 -28.27
N ASP A 297 6.74 12.33 -28.06
CA ASP A 297 5.81 12.75 -27.01
C ASP A 297 6.45 12.64 -25.63
N MET A 298 7.22 11.58 -25.37
CA MET A 298 7.91 11.42 -24.10
C MET A 298 8.94 12.50 -23.85
N HIS A 299 9.73 12.88 -24.86
CA HIS A 299 10.67 13.99 -24.71
C HIS A 299 9.97 15.31 -24.35
N ALA A 300 8.81 15.59 -24.94
CA ALA A 300 8.02 16.78 -24.61
C ALA A 300 7.38 16.69 -23.21
N LYS A 301 6.79 15.53 -22.87
CA LYS A 301 6.14 15.28 -21.57
C LYS A 301 7.09 15.46 -20.40
N ARG A 302 8.34 14.99 -20.51
CA ARG A 302 9.35 15.19 -19.46
C ARG A 302 9.58 16.67 -19.15
N LYS A 303 9.54 17.53 -20.17
CA LYS A 303 9.73 18.98 -20.02
C LYS A 303 8.48 19.74 -19.57
N TRP A 304 7.32 19.09 -19.54
CA TRP A 304 6.09 19.73 -19.09
C TRP A 304 6.10 19.98 -17.58
N ARG A 305 5.45 21.06 -17.16
CA ARG A 305 5.34 21.48 -15.77
C ARG A 305 3.87 21.72 -15.44
N ILE A 306 3.41 21.18 -14.33
CA ILE A 306 2.05 21.40 -13.85
C ILE A 306 1.89 22.84 -13.37
N SER A 307 0.78 23.48 -13.71
CA SER A 307 0.48 24.81 -13.18
C SER A 307 0.11 24.76 -11.70
N ALA A 308 0.24 25.90 -11.01
CA ALA A 308 -0.15 26.01 -9.61
C ALA A 308 -1.65 25.68 -9.39
N ASP A 309 -2.51 26.10 -10.32
CA ASP A 309 -3.96 25.87 -10.26
C ASP A 309 -4.30 24.39 -10.46
N GLU A 310 -3.67 23.72 -11.43
CA GLU A 310 -3.84 22.28 -11.65
C GLU A 310 -3.36 21.48 -10.42
N LEU A 311 -2.22 21.85 -9.84
CA LEU A 311 -1.69 21.20 -8.64
C LEU A 311 -2.60 21.44 -7.42
N ALA A 312 -3.10 22.66 -7.24
CA ALA A 312 -4.05 22.99 -6.18
C ALA A 312 -5.33 22.15 -6.31
N ARG A 313 -5.84 21.99 -7.53
CA ARG A 313 -6.98 21.12 -7.81
C ARG A 313 -6.68 19.65 -7.50
N VAL A 314 -5.51 19.13 -7.91
CA VAL A 314 -5.08 17.76 -7.56
C VAL A 314 -5.04 17.56 -6.04
N ARG A 315 -4.53 18.55 -5.30
CA ARG A 315 -4.55 18.54 -3.83
C ARG A 315 -5.97 18.49 -3.28
N SER A 316 -6.89 19.30 -3.81
CA SER A 316 -8.31 19.27 -3.39
C SER A 316 -8.98 17.93 -3.68
N VAL A 317 -8.72 17.32 -4.84
CA VAL A 317 -9.25 15.98 -5.17
C VAL A 317 -8.69 14.94 -4.20
N PHE A 318 -7.40 15.02 -3.87
CA PHE A 318 -6.77 14.07 -2.99
C PHE A 318 -7.25 14.18 -1.54
N ASP A 319 -7.53 15.40 -1.06
CA ASP A 319 -8.06 15.63 0.28
C ASP A 319 -9.46 15.05 0.50
N MET A 320 -10.26 14.87 -0.56
CA MET A 320 -11.56 14.19 -0.49
C MET A 320 -11.46 12.74 0.00
N TYR A 321 -10.28 12.11 -0.05
CA TYR A 321 -10.06 10.78 0.52
C TYR A 321 -9.84 10.77 2.03
N THR A 322 -9.58 11.93 2.65
CA THR A 322 -9.31 12.06 4.10
C THR A 322 -10.54 11.65 4.90
N GLY A 323 -10.33 10.95 6.02
CA GLY A 323 -11.38 10.47 6.90
C GLY A 323 -11.84 9.03 6.62
N PRO A 324 -12.95 8.60 7.25
CA PRO A 324 -13.51 7.27 7.11
C PRO A 324 -14.39 7.15 5.85
N HIS A 325 -14.04 6.24 4.94
CA HIS A 325 -14.85 5.99 3.73
C HIS A 325 -14.93 4.49 3.42
N ASN A 326 -15.88 4.14 2.54
CA ASN A 326 -15.99 2.80 1.98
C ASN A 326 -15.15 2.68 0.71
N PHE A 327 -14.02 1.98 0.79
CA PHE A 327 -13.05 1.87 -0.30
C PHE A 327 -13.27 0.63 -1.19
N HIS A 328 -14.49 0.09 -1.31
CA HIS A 328 -14.76 -1.15 -2.05
C HIS A 328 -14.31 -1.10 -3.53
N ASN A 329 -14.52 0.03 -4.22
CA ASN A 329 -14.05 0.25 -5.60
C ASN A 329 -12.51 0.31 -5.72
N PHE A 330 -11.82 0.60 -4.62
CA PHE A 330 -10.37 0.77 -4.55
C PHE A 330 -9.64 -0.53 -4.25
N THR A 331 -10.31 -1.67 -4.28
CA THR A 331 -9.66 -2.98 -4.10
C THR A 331 -10.25 -3.99 -5.09
N VAL A 332 -9.79 -5.22 -5.02
CA VAL A 332 -10.37 -6.37 -5.74
C VAL A 332 -11.14 -7.25 -4.75
N GLY A 333 -12.15 -7.97 -5.24
CA GLY A 333 -12.87 -8.98 -4.47
C GLY A 333 -13.70 -8.45 -3.29
N LYS A 334 -14.02 -7.15 -3.27
CA LYS A 334 -14.88 -6.55 -2.25
C LYS A 334 -16.15 -6.00 -2.86
N GLU A 335 -17.22 -6.11 -2.09
CA GLU A 335 -18.53 -5.54 -2.40
C GLU A 335 -18.78 -4.32 -1.51
N PHE A 336 -19.70 -3.46 -1.93
CA PHE A 336 -20.08 -2.27 -1.18
C PHE A 336 -20.52 -2.57 0.25
N ARG A 337 -21.26 -3.67 0.48
CA ARG A 337 -21.77 -4.03 1.81
C ARG A 337 -20.71 -4.65 2.73
N ASP A 338 -19.52 -4.98 2.22
CA ASP A 338 -18.46 -5.56 3.03
C ASP A 338 -17.89 -4.50 4.00
N ARG A 339 -18.16 -4.68 5.30
CA ARG A 339 -17.65 -3.78 6.36
C ARG A 339 -16.12 -3.71 6.37
N SER A 340 -15.44 -4.78 5.96
CA SER A 340 -13.98 -4.79 5.82
C SER A 340 -13.47 -3.96 4.64
N SER A 341 -14.33 -3.28 3.89
CA SER A 341 -13.93 -2.24 2.91
C SER A 341 -13.80 -0.84 3.51
N HIS A 342 -14.28 -0.63 4.74
CA HIS A 342 -14.19 0.67 5.41
C HIS A 342 -12.77 0.92 5.91
N ARG A 343 -12.18 2.04 5.50
CA ARG A 343 -10.82 2.43 5.86
C ARG A 343 -10.80 3.90 6.25
N VAL A 344 -9.80 4.25 7.06
CA VAL A 344 -9.60 5.61 7.56
C VAL A 344 -8.27 6.14 7.05
N MET A 345 -8.33 7.14 6.19
CA MET A 345 -7.17 7.94 5.82
C MET A 345 -7.03 9.04 6.88
N LYS A 346 -5.92 9.02 7.62
CA LYS A 346 -5.67 9.93 8.73
C LYS A 346 -5.18 11.28 8.23
N GLN A 347 -4.22 11.26 7.31
CA GLN A 347 -3.65 12.46 6.72
C GLN A 347 -3.07 12.15 5.36
N LEU A 348 -3.33 13.05 4.41
CA LEU A 348 -2.96 12.93 3.02
C LEU A 348 -2.31 14.24 2.58
N SER A 349 -1.25 14.16 1.76
CA SER A 349 -0.64 15.36 1.19
C SER A 349 0.05 15.11 -0.15
N VAL A 350 0.13 16.15 -0.96
CA VAL A 350 0.90 16.19 -2.22
C VAL A 350 1.95 17.29 -2.08
N SER A 351 3.23 16.95 -2.24
CA SER A 351 4.34 17.90 -2.14
C SER A 351 4.28 18.97 -3.23
N ASP A 352 5.09 20.01 -3.08
CA ASP A 352 5.45 20.85 -4.22
C ASP A 352 6.27 20.04 -5.24
N PRO A 353 6.24 20.44 -6.52
CA PRO A 353 6.96 19.73 -7.58
C PRO A 353 8.48 19.92 -7.43
N LYS A 354 9.22 18.87 -7.81
CA LYS A 354 10.69 18.90 -7.90
C LYS A 354 11.14 18.38 -9.25
N ILE A 355 12.09 19.07 -9.87
CA ILE A 355 12.68 18.64 -11.14
C ILE A 355 13.84 17.67 -10.87
N ILE A 356 13.79 16.51 -11.52
CA ILE A 356 14.79 15.44 -11.46
C ILE A 356 14.95 14.87 -12.87
N ASN A 357 16.17 14.91 -13.42
CA ASN A 357 16.48 14.47 -14.79
C ASN A 357 15.53 15.07 -15.84
N ASP A 358 15.39 16.40 -15.83
CA ASP A 358 14.45 17.19 -16.66
C ASP A 358 12.96 16.90 -16.46
N THR A 359 12.59 15.89 -15.69
CA THR A 359 11.20 15.51 -15.40
C THR A 359 10.76 16.15 -14.09
N GLU A 360 9.56 16.70 -14.05
CA GLU A 360 8.98 17.22 -12.82
C GLU A 360 8.21 16.11 -12.08
N TRP A 361 8.43 16.01 -10.77
CA TRP A 361 7.90 14.97 -9.90
C TRP A 361 7.19 15.55 -8.69
N VAL A 362 6.17 14.84 -8.21
CA VAL A 362 5.53 15.11 -6.91
C VAL A 362 5.54 13.86 -6.03
N SER A 363 5.60 14.08 -4.72
CA SER A 363 5.44 13.06 -3.70
C SER A 363 4.03 13.12 -3.13
N VAL A 364 3.30 12.01 -3.23
CA VAL A 364 1.97 11.84 -2.64
C VAL A 364 2.08 10.96 -1.40
N LYS A 365 1.83 11.53 -0.22
CA LYS A 365 1.94 10.84 1.07
C LYS A 365 0.59 10.38 1.58
N PHE A 366 0.56 9.14 2.07
CA PHE A 366 -0.62 8.48 2.62
C PHE A 366 -0.35 8.05 4.06
N HIS A 367 -0.97 8.70 5.04
CA HIS A 367 -1.06 8.19 6.40
C HIS A 367 -2.45 7.58 6.61
N GLY A 368 -2.52 6.25 6.68
CA GLY A 368 -3.78 5.53 6.85
C GLY A 368 -3.71 4.51 7.97
N GLN A 369 -4.84 4.23 8.61
CA GLN A 369 -4.92 3.20 9.65
C GLN A 369 -4.58 1.80 9.10
N SER A 370 -5.18 1.48 7.95
CA SER A 370 -4.88 0.25 7.21
C SER A 370 -5.20 0.44 5.73
N PHE A 371 -4.64 -0.43 4.89
CA PHE A 371 -4.82 -0.41 3.44
C PHE A 371 -5.18 -1.80 2.93
N MET A 372 -6.08 -1.87 1.96
CA MET A 372 -6.42 -3.08 1.22
C MET A 372 -5.46 -3.31 0.06
N LEU A 373 -5.53 -4.51 -0.53
CA LEU A 373 -4.79 -4.85 -1.74
C LEU A 373 -5.10 -3.82 -2.84
N HIS A 374 -4.06 -3.27 -3.46
CA HIS A 374 -4.12 -2.26 -4.51
C HIS A 374 -4.74 -0.89 -4.14
N GLN A 375 -5.16 -0.66 -2.89
CA GLN A 375 -5.91 0.55 -2.50
C GLN A 375 -5.21 1.85 -2.89
N ILE A 376 -3.96 2.03 -2.50
CA ILE A 376 -3.19 3.24 -2.80
C ILE A 376 -3.07 3.45 -4.31
N ARG A 377 -2.74 2.40 -5.05
CA ARG A 377 -2.55 2.46 -6.52
C ARG A 377 -3.85 2.78 -7.25
N LYS A 378 -4.99 2.32 -6.76
CA LYS A 378 -6.31 2.68 -7.30
C LYS A 378 -6.72 4.11 -6.92
N MET A 379 -6.40 4.56 -5.70
CA MET A 379 -6.63 5.96 -5.29
C MET A 379 -5.83 6.92 -6.18
N ILE A 380 -4.56 6.61 -6.46
CA ILE A 380 -3.73 7.35 -7.43
C ILE A 380 -4.33 7.27 -8.83
N GLY A 381 -4.81 6.10 -9.27
CA GLY A 381 -5.43 5.94 -10.59
C GLY A 381 -6.63 6.88 -10.80
N LEU A 382 -7.56 6.93 -9.84
CA LEU A 382 -8.70 7.85 -9.93
C LEU A 382 -8.30 9.32 -9.75
N LEU A 383 -7.32 9.62 -8.88
CA LEU A 383 -6.76 10.96 -8.73
C LEU A 383 -6.20 11.49 -10.07
N VAL A 384 -5.43 10.66 -10.77
CA VAL A 384 -4.86 11.01 -12.08
C VAL A 384 -5.96 11.22 -13.12
N LEU A 385 -6.95 10.31 -13.19
CA LEU A 385 -8.07 10.48 -14.12
C LEU A 385 -8.81 11.80 -13.89
N ILE A 386 -9.20 12.09 -12.65
CA ILE A 386 -9.90 13.35 -12.31
C ILE A 386 -9.02 14.57 -12.55
N GLY A 387 -7.71 14.46 -12.24
CA GLY A 387 -6.74 15.53 -12.45
C GLY A 387 -6.60 15.89 -13.93
N ARG A 388 -6.49 14.89 -14.81
CA ARG A 388 -6.21 15.10 -16.24
C ARG A 388 -7.43 15.37 -17.11
N THR A 389 -8.62 14.92 -16.70
CA THR A 389 -9.87 15.14 -17.47
C THR A 389 -10.69 16.31 -16.96
N ASN A 390 -10.27 16.94 -15.87
CA ASN A 390 -11.02 17.97 -15.16
C ASN A 390 -12.43 17.52 -14.71
N ALA A 391 -12.66 16.20 -14.54
CA ALA A 391 -13.94 15.67 -14.08
C ALA A 391 -14.31 16.20 -12.67
N PRO A 392 -15.60 16.41 -12.35
CA PRO A 392 -15.98 17.03 -11.07
C PRO A 392 -15.54 16.24 -9.82
N LEU A 393 -15.20 16.96 -8.74
CA LEU A 393 -14.76 16.39 -7.45
C LEU A 393 -15.83 15.48 -6.80
N SER A 394 -17.11 15.68 -7.15
CA SER A 394 -18.24 14.83 -6.71
C SER A 394 -18.06 13.35 -7.07
N LEU A 395 -17.21 13.05 -8.05
CA LEU A 395 -16.91 11.68 -8.45
C LEU A 395 -16.20 10.89 -7.35
N ILE A 396 -15.35 11.52 -6.52
CA ILE A 396 -14.73 10.85 -5.37
C ILE A 396 -15.80 10.37 -4.39
N SER A 397 -16.73 11.25 -4.02
CA SER A 397 -17.84 10.92 -3.13
C SER A 397 -18.72 9.80 -3.69
N GLN A 398 -18.97 9.79 -5.01
CA GLN A 398 -19.72 8.73 -5.66
C GLN A 398 -18.97 7.41 -5.75
N ALA A 399 -17.64 7.43 -5.89
CA ALA A 399 -16.82 6.22 -5.88
C ALA A 399 -16.86 5.51 -4.52
N PHE A 400 -17.21 6.19 -3.43
CA PHE A 400 -17.51 5.57 -2.13
C PHE A 400 -18.94 5.01 -2.02
N GLY A 401 -19.82 5.40 -2.94
CA GLY A 401 -21.21 4.94 -3.01
C GLY A 401 -21.35 3.50 -3.52
N PRO A 402 -22.60 3.01 -3.69
CA PRO A 402 -22.88 1.62 -4.03
C PRO A 402 -22.52 1.25 -5.48
N ALA A 403 -22.37 2.23 -6.37
CA ALA A 403 -22.01 1.99 -7.77
C ALA A 403 -20.63 1.32 -7.84
N ARG A 404 -20.57 0.14 -8.47
CA ARG A 404 -19.32 -0.57 -8.72
C ARG A 404 -18.73 -0.08 -10.03
N ILE A 405 -17.58 0.56 -9.99
CA ILE A 405 -16.92 1.12 -11.18
C ILE A 405 -15.52 0.55 -11.35
N HIS A 406 -15.01 0.60 -12.58
CA HIS A 406 -13.62 0.27 -12.83
C HIS A 406 -12.70 1.46 -12.47
N VAL A 407 -11.97 1.33 -11.37
CA VAL A 407 -10.87 2.24 -11.01
C VAL A 407 -9.54 1.66 -11.49
N PRO A 408 -8.78 2.36 -12.36
CA PRO A 408 -7.53 1.83 -12.88
C PRO A 408 -6.47 1.74 -11.77
N LYS A 409 -5.59 0.75 -11.87
CA LYS A 409 -4.50 0.54 -10.93
C LYS A 409 -3.24 1.21 -11.49
N ALA A 410 -2.76 2.27 -10.84
CA ALA A 410 -1.50 2.92 -11.20
C ALA A 410 -0.30 1.95 -11.10
N PRO A 411 0.87 2.24 -11.72
CA PRO A 411 2.06 1.41 -11.60
C PRO A 411 2.50 1.12 -10.15
N GLY A 412 3.28 0.06 -9.96
CA GLY A 412 3.87 -0.25 -8.64
C GLY A 412 5.13 0.56 -8.36
N LEU A 413 5.80 1.03 -9.42
CA LEU A 413 7.11 1.66 -9.40
C LEU A 413 7.21 2.81 -8.39
N GLY A 414 6.24 3.73 -8.40
CA GLY A 414 6.28 4.91 -7.53
C GLY A 414 6.03 4.63 -6.05
N LEU A 415 5.54 3.44 -5.69
CA LEU A 415 5.04 3.16 -4.34
C LEU A 415 6.15 2.67 -3.41
N LEU A 416 6.28 3.32 -2.25
CA LEU A 416 7.08 2.82 -1.15
C LEU A 416 6.35 2.91 0.20
N LEU A 417 6.58 1.93 1.07
CA LEU A 417 6.25 2.04 2.49
C LEU A 417 7.33 2.89 3.18
N VAL A 418 6.93 4.00 3.80
CA VAL A 418 7.86 4.80 4.62
C VAL A 418 8.06 4.12 5.96
N GLU A 419 6.99 3.88 6.71
CA GLU A 419 7.06 3.17 7.99
C GLU A 419 5.67 2.74 8.52
N PRO A 420 5.61 1.64 9.31
CA PRO A 420 4.48 1.32 10.19
C PRO A 420 4.59 1.99 11.57
N HIS A 421 3.46 2.38 12.15
CA HIS A 421 3.36 2.99 13.49
C HIS A 421 2.76 2.04 14.53
N PHE A 422 3.26 2.11 15.76
CA PHE A 422 2.90 1.24 16.89
C PHE A 422 2.61 2.02 18.18
N GLY A 423 2.00 3.20 18.06
CA GLY A 423 1.69 4.08 19.20
C GLY A 423 0.92 3.37 20.32
N GLY A 424 -0.08 2.55 19.99
CA GLY A 424 -0.86 1.80 20.97
C GLY A 424 -0.05 0.77 21.75
N TYR A 425 0.95 0.15 21.11
CA TYR A 425 1.91 -0.74 21.78
C TYR A 425 2.91 0.06 22.62
N ASN A 426 3.42 1.18 22.10
CA ASN A 426 4.43 1.99 22.78
C ASN A 426 3.91 2.57 24.10
N VAL A 427 2.64 2.95 24.18
CA VAL A 427 1.99 3.36 25.43
C VAL A 427 1.99 2.20 26.45
N LYS A 428 1.68 0.97 26.03
CA LYS A 428 1.69 -0.20 26.92
C LYS A 428 3.10 -0.50 27.42
N VAL A 429 4.11 -0.33 26.58
CA VAL A 429 5.52 -0.48 26.96
C VAL A 429 5.93 0.55 28.00
N ALA A 430 5.61 1.83 27.78
CA ALA A 430 5.92 2.90 28.73
C ALA A 430 5.31 2.62 30.11
N ASN A 431 4.01 2.32 30.16
CA ASN A 431 3.30 1.99 31.40
C ASN A 431 3.91 0.77 32.13
N ASN A 432 4.34 -0.25 31.39
CA ASN A 432 5.00 -1.42 31.96
C ASN A 432 6.38 -1.09 32.53
N ASN A 433 7.17 -0.28 31.83
CA ASN A 433 8.49 0.14 32.31
C ASN A 433 8.36 0.97 33.60
N GLU A 434 7.44 1.93 33.64
CA GLU A 434 7.17 2.74 34.84
C GLU A 434 6.71 1.89 36.04
N ARG A 435 5.96 0.81 35.80
CA ARG A 435 5.59 -0.15 36.85
C ARG A 435 6.82 -0.87 37.40
N ILE A 436 7.74 -1.29 36.53
CA ILE A 436 8.99 -1.94 36.92
C ILE A 436 9.86 -0.96 37.72
N ASP A 437 9.97 0.30 37.26
CA ASP A 437 10.71 1.35 37.97
C ASP A 437 10.18 1.58 39.38
N ARG A 438 8.86 1.68 39.53
CA ARG A 438 8.22 1.80 40.85
C ARG A 438 8.49 0.60 41.75
N MET A 439 8.45 -0.62 41.21
CA MET A 439 8.76 -1.84 41.96
C MET A 439 10.23 -1.85 42.42
N ILE A 440 11.16 -1.45 41.56
CA ILE A 440 12.58 -1.35 41.88
C ILE A 440 12.80 -0.29 42.98
N ALA A 441 12.23 0.90 42.82
CA ALA A 441 12.36 1.99 43.79
C ALA A 441 11.81 1.61 45.17
N GLN A 442 10.63 0.97 45.22
CA GLN A 442 10.05 0.49 46.48
C GLN A 442 10.96 -0.52 47.18
N ARG A 443 11.58 -1.44 46.43
CA ARG A 443 12.43 -2.49 46.99
C ARG A 443 13.81 -1.96 47.38
N ALA A 444 14.34 -0.97 46.65
CA ALA A 444 15.56 -0.25 47.01
C ALA A 444 15.42 0.52 48.33
N GLY A 445 14.19 0.95 48.68
CA GLY A 445 13.87 1.50 50.00
C GLY A 445 13.78 0.46 51.13
N THR A 446 13.96 -0.83 50.84
CA THR A 446 13.97 -1.92 51.83
C THR A 446 15.37 -2.51 51.98
N SER A 447 15.65 -3.18 53.10
CA SER A 447 16.92 -3.91 53.33
C SER A 447 17.08 -5.17 52.48
N LYS A 448 16.13 -5.50 51.59
CA LYS A 448 16.20 -6.68 50.72
C LYS A 448 16.97 -6.35 49.43
N PRO A 449 17.90 -7.21 48.99
CA PRO A 449 18.61 -7.01 47.73
C PRO A 449 17.66 -7.03 46.53
N LEU A 450 18.00 -6.24 45.50
CA LEU A 450 17.30 -6.24 44.22
C LEU A 450 17.55 -7.58 43.49
N PRO A 451 16.56 -8.09 42.74
CA PRO A 451 16.80 -9.22 41.84
C PRO A 451 17.90 -8.91 40.83
N GLU A 452 18.75 -9.88 40.52
CA GLU A 452 19.87 -9.75 39.59
C GLU A 452 19.46 -9.23 38.19
N ASN A 453 18.24 -9.54 37.75
CA ASN A 453 17.66 -9.07 36.49
C ASN A 453 16.40 -8.22 36.72
N ALA A 454 16.43 -7.31 37.69
CA ALA A 454 15.29 -6.48 38.07
C ALA A 454 14.71 -5.66 36.90
N GLU A 455 15.56 -5.27 35.94
CA GLU A 455 15.17 -4.53 34.74
C GLU A 455 14.84 -5.41 33.54
N GLY A 456 15.03 -6.73 33.62
CA GLY A 456 14.91 -7.65 32.48
C GLY A 456 13.54 -7.68 31.80
N GLY A 457 12.51 -7.16 32.47
CA GLY A 457 11.16 -6.98 31.94
C GLY A 457 10.95 -5.70 31.12
N LYS A 458 11.84 -4.70 31.24
CA LYS A 458 11.73 -3.44 30.49
C LYS A 458 11.90 -3.67 29.00
N ARG A 459 11.19 -2.90 28.18
CA ARG A 459 11.27 -2.95 26.72
C ARG A 459 11.38 -1.55 26.16
N GLU A 460 12.03 -1.43 25.01
CA GLU A 460 12.04 -0.18 24.27
C GLU A 460 10.75 -0.05 23.46
N PRO A 461 10.29 1.18 23.17
CA PRO A 461 9.22 1.39 22.21
C PRO A 461 9.61 0.81 20.83
N VAL A 462 8.63 0.59 19.97
CA VAL A 462 8.85 0.22 18.56
C VAL A 462 8.53 1.44 17.72
N ASP A 463 9.58 2.14 17.31
CA ASP A 463 9.54 3.34 16.46
C ASP A 463 10.83 3.42 15.64
N PHE A 464 10.83 4.24 14.59
CA PHE A 464 11.96 4.36 13.66
C PHE A 464 12.79 5.63 13.90
N VAL A 465 12.57 6.34 15.00
CA VAL A 465 13.17 7.67 15.26
C VAL A 465 14.69 7.63 15.18
N GLU A 466 15.33 6.61 15.76
CA GLU A 466 16.80 6.47 15.74
C GLU A 466 17.37 6.06 14.38
N PHE A 467 16.51 5.60 13.46
CA PHE A 467 16.91 5.11 12.14
C PHE A 467 16.63 6.12 11.03
N GLN A 468 16.00 7.25 11.33
CA GLN A 468 15.46 8.18 10.34
C GLN A 468 16.53 8.67 9.35
N GLU A 469 17.69 9.11 9.83
CA GLU A 469 18.79 9.57 8.97
C GLU A 469 19.29 8.48 8.01
N LYS A 470 19.43 7.24 8.52
CA LYS A 470 19.85 6.08 7.72
C LYS A 470 18.79 5.71 6.69
N MET A 471 17.52 5.75 7.08
CA MET A 471 16.38 5.49 6.20
C MET A 471 16.29 6.53 5.09
N ASP A 472 16.46 7.82 5.41
CA ASP A 472 16.39 8.89 4.41
C ASP A 472 17.57 8.80 3.43
N ALA A 473 18.79 8.54 3.92
CA ALA A 473 19.94 8.28 3.05
C ALA A 473 19.69 7.08 2.12
N PHE A 474 19.17 5.97 2.66
CA PHE A 474 18.83 4.79 1.88
C PHE A 474 17.73 5.05 0.84
N LYS A 475 16.71 5.83 1.20
CA LYS A 475 15.65 6.24 0.27
C LYS A 475 16.23 6.96 -0.93
N GLN A 476 17.12 7.93 -0.72
CA GLN A 476 17.74 8.67 -1.83
C GLN A 476 18.50 7.70 -2.74
N THR A 477 19.45 6.94 -2.18
CA THR A 477 20.41 6.14 -2.96
C THR A 477 19.83 4.88 -3.60
N PHE A 478 18.91 4.18 -2.93
CA PHE A 478 18.46 2.85 -3.38
C PHE A 478 17.01 2.80 -3.84
N ILE A 479 16.17 3.76 -3.43
CA ILE A 479 14.74 3.74 -3.77
C ILE A 479 14.43 4.82 -4.81
N TYR A 480 14.66 6.10 -4.50
CA TYR A 480 14.34 7.21 -5.39
C TYR A 480 15.16 7.16 -6.67
N ASP A 481 16.47 6.96 -6.57
CA ASP A 481 17.34 6.81 -7.73
C ASP A 481 16.86 5.66 -8.64
N GLU A 482 16.45 4.52 -8.06
CA GLU A 482 15.93 3.39 -8.81
C GLU A 482 14.58 3.70 -9.49
N ILE A 483 13.68 4.41 -8.80
CA ILE A 483 12.40 4.85 -9.35
C ILE A 483 12.62 5.76 -10.56
N HIS A 484 13.42 6.80 -10.40
CA HIS A 484 13.69 7.76 -11.48
C HIS A 484 14.43 7.09 -12.64
N ARG A 485 15.48 6.32 -12.37
CA ARG A 485 16.23 5.58 -13.39
C ARG A 485 15.35 4.61 -14.18
N THR A 486 14.46 3.91 -13.49
CA THR A 486 13.54 2.97 -14.14
C THR A 486 12.54 3.72 -15.01
N GLU A 487 11.94 4.80 -14.51
CA GLU A 487 11.01 5.62 -15.30
C GLU A 487 11.70 6.24 -16.53
N ASP A 488 12.93 6.74 -16.36
CA ASP A 488 13.72 7.29 -17.46
C ASP A 488 14.02 6.26 -18.55
N ALA A 489 14.26 4.99 -18.15
CA ALA A 489 14.58 3.90 -19.07
C ALA A 489 13.34 3.27 -19.73
N THR A 490 12.21 3.22 -19.02
CA THR A 490 11.08 2.37 -19.40
C THR A 490 9.77 3.10 -19.61
N ALA A 491 9.64 4.36 -19.14
CA ALA A 491 8.44 5.17 -19.25
C ALA A 491 7.17 4.45 -18.74
N GLU A 492 7.24 3.77 -17.60
CA GLU A 492 6.14 2.97 -17.03
C GLU A 492 4.88 3.81 -16.84
N PHE A 493 5.01 5.05 -16.34
CA PHE A 493 3.87 5.93 -16.14
C PHE A 493 3.21 6.34 -17.45
N ALA A 494 3.99 6.72 -18.47
CA ALA A 494 3.44 7.11 -19.75
C ALA A 494 2.85 5.92 -20.55
N LYS A 495 3.46 4.74 -20.46
CA LYS A 495 2.88 3.51 -21.01
C LYS A 495 1.54 3.21 -20.34
N TRP A 496 1.46 3.35 -19.02
CA TRP A 496 0.21 3.22 -18.29
C TRP A 496 -0.86 4.21 -18.76
N LEU A 497 -0.52 5.50 -18.93
CA LEU A 497 -1.45 6.49 -19.51
C LEU A 497 -1.90 6.10 -20.91
N ASN A 498 -0.99 5.63 -21.76
CA ASN A 498 -1.33 5.20 -23.11
C ASN A 498 -2.36 4.06 -23.09
N TYR A 499 -2.23 3.09 -22.18
CA TYR A 499 -3.24 2.04 -22.02
C TYR A 499 -4.62 2.56 -21.59
N LEU A 500 -4.66 3.65 -20.80
CA LEU A 500 -5.91 4.32 -20.47
C LEU A 500 -6.48 5.07 -21.69
N ASP A 501 -5.62 5.77 -22.44
CA ASP A 501 -6.01 6.65 -23.54
C ASP A 501 -6.53 5.86 -24.75
N VAL A 502 -6.01 4.66 -25.01
CA VAL A 502 -6.47 3.78 -26.09
C VAL A 502 -7.65 2.89 -25.70
N PHE A 503 -8.03 2.86 -24.41
CA PHE A 503 -9.13 2.01 -23.95
C PHE A 503 -10.44 2.41 -24.63
N VAL A 504 -11.16 1.42 -25.16
CA VAL A 504 -12.48 1.57 -25.77
C VAL A 504 -13.49 0.83 -24.91
N GLY A 505 -14.45 1.56 -24.36
CA GLY A 505 -15.53 0.98 -23.56
C GLY A 505 -16.20 2.03 -22.68
N PRO A 506 -17.35 1.70 -22.08
CA PRO A 506 -18.13 2.64 -21.27
C PRO A 506 -17.55 2.84 -19.87
N ASP A 507 -16.54 2.06 -19.47
CA ASP A 507 -16.01 2.02 -18.11
C ASP A 507 -15.47 3.38 -17.60
N PHE A 508 -15.07 4.29 -18.49
CA PHE A 508 -14.61 5.64 -18.13
C PHE A 508 -15.63 6.74 -18.40
N GLU A 509 -16.87 6.40 -18.77
CA GLU A 509 -17.91 7.42 -19.01
C GLU A 509 -18.34 8.15 -17.73
N TYR A 510 -17.94 7.68 -16.54
CA TYR A 510 -18.09 8.43 -15.29
C TYR A 510 -17.22 9.71 -15.23
N LEU A 511 -16.32 9.94 -16.20
CA LEU A 511 -15.51 11.16 -16.33
C LEU A 511 -16.25 12.31 -17.03
N ASN A 512 -17.57 12.21 -17.13
CA ASN A 512 -18.44 13.21 -17.75
C ASN A 512 -18.48 14.55 -16.97
N PRO A 513 -18.84 15.66 -17.65
CA PRO A 513 -18.89 16.98 -17.01
C PRO A 513 -20.00 17.11 -15.95
N GLU A 514 -21.02 16.26 -15.95
CA GLU A 514 -22.07 16.23 -14.92
C GLU A 514 -21.54 15.72 -13.59
N GLY A 515 -20.40 15.01 -13.60
CA GLY A 515 -19.82 14.37 -12.44
C GLY A 515 -20.79 13.39 -11.84
N ARG A 516 -21.37 12.50 -12.65
CA ARG A 516 -22.25 11.41 -12.23
C ARG A 516 -21.75 10.07 -12.76
N ILE A 517 -21.95 8.98 -12.03
CA ILE A 517 -21.67 7.64 -12.56
C ILE A 517 -22.86 7.18 -13.41
N PRO A 518 -22.73 7.04 -14.74
CA PRO A 518 -23.81 6.55 -15.59
C PRO A 518 -23.94 5.03 -15.51
N ASP A 519 -25.14 4.50 -15.79
CA ASP A 519 -25.43 3.06 -15.72
C ASP A 519 -24.52 2.21 -16.61
N CYS A 520 -24.08 2.74 -17.76
CA CYS A 520 -23.16 2.06 -18.66
C CYS A 520 -21.78 1.81 -18.02
N ALA A 521 -21.34 2.66 -17.10
CA ALA A 521 -20.05 2.56 -16.40
C ALA A 521 -20.12 1.68 -15.13
N ILE A 522 -21.33 1.30 -14.70
CA ILE A 522 -21.53 0.43 -13.53
C ILE A 522 -21.33 -1.03 -13.95
N LEU A 523 -20.42 -1.70 -13.25
CA LEU A 523 -20.16 -3.13 -13.39
C LEU A 523 -21.23 -3.93 -12.65
N ARG A 524 -22.01 -4.75 -13.38
CA ARG A 524 -23.02 -5.62 -12.79
C ARG A 524 -22.37 -6.81 -12.09
N LEU A 525 -23.06 -7.38 -11.10
CA LEU A 525 -22.57 -8.54 -10.38
C LEU A 525 -22.37 -9.72 -11.36
N GLY A 526 -21.18 -10.32 -11.37
CA GLY A 526 -20.81 -11.39 -12.30
C GLY A 526 -20.39 -10.92 -13.70
N GLU A 527 -20.54 -9.64 -14.03
CA GLU A 527 -20.08 -9.08 -15.29
C GLU A 527 -18.54 -8.95 -15.27
N GLN A 528 -17.89 -9.56 -16.25
CA GLN A 528 -16.47 -9.35 -16.50
C GLN A 528 -16.30 -8.50 -17.76
N ARG A 529 -15.68 -7.33 -17.60
CA ARG A 529 -15.21 -6.52 -18.71
C ARG A 529 -13.69 -6.57 -18.76
N ARG A 530 -13.12 -6.39 -19.95
CA ARG A 530 -11.68 -6.22 -20.11
C ARG A 530 -11.23 -5.05 -19.23
N ALA A 531 -10.34 -5.30 -18.27
CA ALA A 531 -9.91 -4.26 -17.34
C ALA A 531 -9.15 -3.13 -18.08
N PRO A 532 -9.63 -1.87 -18.04
CA PRO A 532 -8.85 -0.73 -18.50
C PRO A 532 -7.46 -0.66 -17.87
N GLY A 533 -6.40 -0.53 -18.68
CA GLY A 533 -5.06 -0.24 -18.15
C GLY A 533 -4.31 -1.41 -17.51
N GLY A 534 -4.73 -2.66 -17.72
CA GLY A 534 -3.94 -3.83 -17.33
C GLY A 534 -2.72 -4.03 -18.26
N GLN A 535 -1.52 -4.22 -17.68
CA GLN A 535 -0.45 -4.89 -18.44
C GLN A 535 -0.99 -6.25 -18.91
N PRO A 536 -0.84 -6.62 -20.19
CA PRO A 536 -1.26 -7.96 -20.65
C PRO A 536 -0.58 -9.03 -19.79
N LYS A 537 -1.31 -10.10 -19.48
CA LYS A 537 -0.69 -11.26 -18.82
C LYS A 537 0.27 -11.90 -19.81
N ALA A 538 1.43 -12.34 -19.34
CA ALA A 538 2.39 -13.11 -20.16
C ALA A 538 1.80 -14.43 -20.68
N GLU A 539 0.70 -14.91 -20.08
CA GLU A 539 -0.03 -16.13 -20.49
C GLU A 539 -0.76 -15.96 -21.83
N ASP A 540 -1.18 -14.73 -22.19
CA ASP A 540 -1.95 -14.46 -23.42
C ASP A 540 -1.07 -14.37 -24.69
N ALA A 541 0.26 -14.43 -24.54
CA ALA A 541 1.22 -14.36 -25.64
C ALA A 541 1.62 -15.75 -26.18
N ALA A 542 1.22 -16.83 -25.50
CA ALA A 542 1.58 -18.20 -25.88
C ALA A 542 0.51 -18.93 -26.72
N GLU A 543 -0.66 -18.33 -26.91
CA GLU A 543 -1.78 -18.94 -27.65
C GLU A 543 -1.96 -18.41 -29.08
N SER A 544 -1.07 -17.53 -29.57
CA SER A 544 -1.14 -17.02 -30.96
C SER A 544 -0.24 -17.73 -31.97
N ASP A 545 0.49 -18.77 -31.56
CA ASP A 545 1.36 -19.57 -32.44
C ASP A 545 0.90 -21.03 -32.54
N SER A 546 -0.37 -21.24 -32.90
CA SER A 546 -0.81 -22.51 -33.51
C SER A 546 -2.18 -22.35 -34.16
N GLU A 547 -2.21 -21.98 -35.44
CA GLU A 547 -3.20 -22.46 -36.42
C GLU A 547 -2.89 -21.87 -37.81
N SER A 548 -2.11 -22.60 -38.61
CA SER A 548 -2.10 -22.44 -40.06
C SER A 548 -2.23 -23.83 -40.70
N ASP A 549 -3.36 -24.49 -40.45
CA ASP A 549 -3.81 -25.61 -41.28
C ASP A 549 -4.71 -25.06 -42.40
N VAL A 550 -4.12 -25.01 -43.59
CA VAL A 550 -4.78 -24.68 -44.86
C VAL A 550 -5.61 -25.89 -45.29
N PRO A 551 -6.93 -25.78 -45.52
CA PRO A 551 -7.68 -26.88 -46.09
C PRO A 551 -7.42 -26.98 -47.60
N ALA A 552 -6.86 -28.11 -48.03
CA ALA A 552 -6.69 -28.45 -49.44
C ALA A 552 -8.07 -28.58 -50.11
N THR A 553 -8.30 -27.76 -51.13
CA THR A 553 -9.43 -27.85 -52.05
C THR A 553 -9.22 -29.01 -53.02
N ASN A 554 -10.06 -30.05 -52.92
CA ASN A 554 -10.26 -31.02 -54.00
C ASN A 554 -11.30 -30.46 -54.97
N GLU A 555 -10.84 -29.91 -56.09
CA GLU A 555 -11.63 -29.77 -57.31
C GLU A 555 -11.42 -31.02 -58.18
N GLU A 556 -12.46 -31.83 -58.34
CA GLU A 556 -12.67 -32.62 -59.54
C GLU A 556 -14.06 -32.24 -60.07
N LEU A 557 -14.13 -31.79 -61.34
CA LEU A 557 -15.01 -32.35 -62.37
C LEU A 557 -14.87 -31.59 -63.70
N GLU A 558 -14.60 -32.38 -64.75
CA GLU A 558 -15.04 -32.23 -66.14
C GLU A 558 -14.44 -31.11 -67.03
N GLY A 559 -13.68 -31.56 -68.04
CA GLY A 559 -13.22 -30.75 -69.18
C GLY A 559 -11.99 -31.31 -69.87
#